data_AF-A0A5R8M785-F1
#
_entry.id   AF-A0A5R8M785-F1
#
_cell.length_a   1.000
_cell.length_b   1.000
_cell.length_c   1.000
_cell.angle_alpha   90.00
_cell.angle_beta   90.00
_cell.angle_gamma   90.00
#
_symmetry.space_group_name_H-M   'P 1'
#
loop_
_entity.id
_entity.type
_entity.pdbx_description
1 polymer ?
#
loop_
_entity_poly.entity_id
_entity_poly.type
_entity_poly.pdbx_seq_one_letter_code
_entity_poly.pdbx_strand_id
1 'polypeptide(L)'
;MLNRLVVAWLALLPLSTQADVLIGSWNIKHLGWDNDKAMSQVAHVANHFDLLAIQELMDTSALARLEQEVEAISGEAWSSMASRELGHSSYTEHYAFLWRESEVAYSDSAVVFLDHGDVFSREPYSARFRDVETDDLFTVGTVHVVYGDSVSDRLPEIAALADYWQWLDEIARGTPRLLMGDFNLAPKHHGWAPLRALDAEPAITDGRTTLATTAGSYSNLYDNIWFDASILNPSDRGILLFPDLLHLDHQEARDRISDHAPVYIGLHGAKMEPVHSVTGTPLPSTSTLDCIDLNTSTISQLDELPHIGPARAEDIVGERPWASADQLTRVNGLGTARVQEIQASDLLCQ
;
A
#
# COMPACT_ATOMS: atom_id res chain seq x y z
N MET A 1 -18.47 18.32 -71.54
CA MET A 1 -18.20 17.29 -70.52
C MET A 1 -17.54 17.96 -69.34
N LEU A 2 -18.30 18.27 -68.28
CA LEU A 2 -17.77 18.91 -67.07
C LEU A 2 -17.50 17.82 -66.02
N ASN A 3 -16.23 17.69 -65.63
CA ASN A 3 -15.76 16.73 -64.64
C ASN A 3 -16.10 17.27 -63.23
N ARG A 4 -16.98 16.58 -62.50
CA ARG A 4 -17.30 16.93 -61.11
C ARG A 4 -16.38 16.15 -60.16
N LEU A 5 -15.36 16.84 -59.65
CA LEU A 5 -14.59 16.39 -58.48
C LEU A 5 -15.45 16.58 -57.23
N VAL A 6 -15.83 15.48 -56.59
CA VAL A 6 -16.40 15.47 -55.24
C VAL A 6 -15.21 15.42 -54.29
N VAL A 7 -14.91 16.55 -53.64
CA VAL A 7 -13.97 16.60 -52.52
C VAL A 7 -14.74 16.20 -51.27
N ALA A 8 -14.50 14.99 -50.77
CA ALA A 8 -14.99 14.55 -49.48
C ALA A 8 -14.15 15.21 -48.39
N TRP A 9 -14.77 16.10 -47.61
CA TRP A 9 -14.18 16.63 -46.39
C TRP A 9 -14.24 15.54 -45.31
N LEU A 10 -13.12 14.88 -45.04
CA LEU A 10 -12.96 14.13 -43.79
C LEU A 10 -12.90 15.16 -42.66
N ALA A 11 -13.98 15.25 -41.88
CA ALA A 11 -13.93 15.92 -40.60
C ALA A 11 -13.06 15.07 -39.66
N LEU A 12 -11.81 15.50 -39.44
CA LEU A 12 -11.03 15.08 -38.29
C LEU A 12 -11.73 15.67 -37.06
N LEU A 13 -12.60 14.88 -36.44
CA LEU A 13 -13.03 15.16 -35.08
C LEU A 13 -11.78 15.07 -34.21
N PRO A 14 -11.46 16.09 -33.39
CA PRO A 14 -10.40 15.95 -32.41
C PRO A 14 -10.77 14.75 -31.53
N LEU A 15 -9.90 13.74 -31.48
CA LEU A 15 -9.94 12.81 -30.36
C LEU A 15 -9.69 13.67 -29.14
N SER A 16 -10.70 13.81 -28.29
CA SER A 16 -10.48 14.22 -26.92
C SER A 16 -9.58 13.14 -26.33
N THR A 17 -8.30 13.43 -26.14
CA THR A 17 -7.53 12.75 -25.10
C THR A 17 -8.30 13.07 -23.83
N GLN A 18 -8.92 12.05 -23.24
CA GLN A 18 -9.37 12.18 -21.86
C GLN A 18 -8.10 11.97 -21.07
N ALA A 19 -7.66 12.99 -20.35
CA ALA A 19 -6.65 12.81 -19.32
C ALA A 19 -7.03 11.63 -18.44
N ASP A 20 -6.07 10.80 -18.09
CA ASP A 20 -6.30 9.55 -17.40
C ASP A 20 -5.26 9.37 -16.30
N VAL A 21 -5.69 9.49 -15.03
CA VAL A 21 -4.81 9.27 -13.88
C VAL A 21 -5.24 8.01 -13.13
N LEU A 22 -4.30 7.07 -12.99
CA LEU A 22 -4.45 5.88 -12.17
C LEU A 22 -3.80 6.10 -10.80
N ILE A 23 -4.64 6.12 -9.76
CA ILE A 23 -4.22 6.38 -8.38
C ILE A 23 -4.26 5.08 -7.60
N GLY A 24 -3.14 4.70 -7.01
CA GLY A 24 -2.96 3.48 -6.25
C GLY A 24 -2.59 3.70 -4.78
N SER A 25 -2.82 2.68 -3.97
CA SER A 25 -2.25 2.55 -2.63
C SER A 25 -1.65 1.17 -2.44
N TRP A 26 -0.50 1.10 -1.77
CA TRP A 26 0.21 -0.15 -1.53
C TRP A 26 0.96 -0.13 -0.20
N ASN A 27 0.58 -1.02 0.72
CA ASN A 27 1.47 -1.44 1.78
C ASN A 27 2.59 -2.29 1.15
N ILE A 28 3.82 -1.77 1.17
CA ILE A 28 5.00 -2.49 0.68
C ILE A 28 5.76 -2.99 1.90
N LYS A 29 5.40 -4.19 2.37
CA LYS A 29 5.91 -4.78 3.61
C LYS A 29 7.37 -4.46 3.87
N HIS A 30 7.65 -3.74 4.94
CA HIS A 30 9.02 -3.41 5.38
C HIS A 30 9.95 -2.85 4.28
N LEU A 31 9.48 -1.87 3.50
CA LEU A 31 10.28 -1.24 2.45
C LEU A 31 11.45 -0.45 3.05
N GLY A 32 12.67 -0.96 2.87
CA GLY A 32 13.90 -0.32 3.34
C GLY A 32 14.60 -1.03 4.50
N TRP A 33 14.05 -2.13 4.98
CA TRP A 33 14.81 -3.07 5.78
C TRP A 33 15.79 -3.90 4.94
N ASP A 34 16.78 -4.48 5.61
CA ASP A 34 17.70 -5.44 5.01
C ASP A 34 17.03 -6.82 4.90
N ASN A 35 16.22 -6.99 3.85
CA ASN A 35 15.35 -8.15 3.64
C ASN A 35 15.34 -8.68 2.19
N ASP A 36 16.44 -8.47 1.43
CA ASP A 36 16.58 -8.93 0.04
C ASP A 36 15.41 -8.58 -0.89
N LYS A 37 14.71 -7.47 -0.59
CA LYS A 37 13.54 -7.00 -1.35
C LYS A 37 13.88 -6.84 -2.82
N ALA A 38 13.07 -7.46 -3.68
CA ALA A 38 13.29 -7.46 -5.12
C ALA A 38 12.81 -6.12 -5.72
N MET A 39 13.60 -5.06 -5.49
CA MET A 39 13.25 -3.68 -5.84
C MET A 39 12.86 -3.47 -7.31
N SER A 40 13.49 -4.18 -8.25
CA SER A 40 13.11 -4.09 -9.67
C SER A 40 11.71 -4.64 -9.96
N GLN A 41 11.28 -5.65 -9.22
CA GLN A 41 9.94 -6.21 -9.31
C GLN A 41 8.92 -5.33 -8.56
N VAL A 42 9.31 -4.73 -7.42
CA VAL A 42 8.50 -3.69 -6.75
C VAL A 42 8.27 -2.51 -7.70
N ALA A 43 9.32 -2.05 -8.39
CA ALA A 43 9.25 -0.98 -9.38
C ALA A 43 8.37 -1.34 -10.59
N HIS A 44 8.45 -2.59 -11.07
CA HIS A 44 7.57 -3.08 -12.13
C HIS A 44 6.09 -2.98 -11.73
N VAL A 45 5.74 -3.35 -10.50
CA VAL A 45 4.37 -3.21 -9.99
C VAL A 45 3.99 -1.74 -9.82
N ALA A 46 4.86 -0.92 -9.21
CA ALA A 46 4.62 0.50 -9.00
C ALA A 46 4.41 1.28 -10.31
N ASN A 47 5.09 0.88 -11.40
CA ASN A 47 4.97 1.52 -12.72
C ASN A 47 3.57 1.42 -13.35
N HIS A 48 2.64 0.67 -12.76
CA HIS A 48 1.26 0.60 -13.23
C HIS A 48 0.42 1.80 -12.79
N PHE A 49 0.90 2.61 -11.83
CA PHE A 49 0.16 3.76 -11.30
C PHE A 49 0.82 5.06 -11.75
N ASP A 50 0.04 6.14 -11.78
CA ASP A 50 0.55 7.49 -12.03
C ASP A 50 0.79 8.24 -10.72
N LEU A 51 0.05 7.88 -9.68
CA LEU A 51 0.30 8.24 -8.29
C LEU A 51 0.11 7.02 -7.40
N LEU A 52 1.08 6.76 -6.53
CA LEU A 52 1.06 5.65 -5.58
C LEU A 52 1.29 6.16 -4.16
N ALA A 53 0.32 5.92 -3.27
CA ALA A 53 0.52 6.03 -1.82
C ALA A 53 1.18 4.76 -1.28
N ILE A 54 2.25 4.90 -0.49
CA ILE A 54 3.05 3.81 0.04
C ILE A 54 2.99 3.82 1.56
N GLN A 55 2.70 2.65 2.14
CA GLN A 55 2.78 2.38 3.58
C GLN A 55 3.95 1.42 3.86
N GLU A 56 4.38 1.35 5.14
CA GLU A 56 5.54 0.58 5.60
C GLU A 56 6.89 0.95 4.95
N LEU A 57 7.09 2.25 4.66
CA LEU A 57 8.42 2.75 4.31
C LEU A 57 9.26 2.89 5.58
N MET A 58 10.22 1.99 5.76
CA MET A 58 11.09 1.94 6.93
C MET A 58 12.33 2.83 6.79
N ASP A 59 12.81 3.03 5.56
CA ASP A 59 13.96 3.89 5.29
C ASP A 59 13.74 4.67 3.97
N THR A 60 13.76 5.99 4.04
CA THR A 60 13.56 6.89 2.88
C THR A 60 14.58 6.69 1.74
N SER A 61 15.75 6.10 1.98
CA SER A 61 16.69 5.71 0.94
C SER A 61 16.12 4.60 0.02
N ALA A 62 15.24 3.74 0.53
CA ALA A 62 14.55 2.75 -0.27
C ALA A 62 13.51 3.37 -1.21
N LEU A 63 12.88 4.48 -0.80
CA LEU A 63 11.99 5.26 -1.67
C LEU A 63 12.79 5.90 -2.82
N ALA A 64 13.93 6.52 -2.52
CA ALA A 64 14.82 7.07 -3.55
C ALA A 64 15.32 5.99 -4.52
N ARG A 65 15.57 4.77 -4.01
CA ARG A 65 15.90 3.62 -4.87
C ARG A 65 14.72 3.18 -5.74
N LEU A 66 13.51 3.13 -5.18
CA LEU A 66 12.30 2.78 -5.92
C LEU A 66 12.04 3.77 -7.07
N GLU A 67 12.19 5.06 -6.81
CA GLU A 67 12.12 6.13 -7.82
C GLU A 67 13.09 5.85 -8.98
N GLN A 68 14.36 5.62 -8.69
CA GLN A 68 15.36 5.31 -9.72
C GLN A 68 15.04 4.05 -10.54
N GLU A 69 14.55 3.00 -9.91
CA GLU A 69 14.20 1.73 -10.58
C GLU A 69 12.96 1.93 -11.48
N VAL A 70 11.96 2.70 -11.04
CA VAL A 70 10.77 2.97 -11.86
C VAL A 70 11.09 3.91 -13.03
N GLU A 71 11.94 4.91 -12.84
CA GLU A 71 12.45 5.75 -13.93
C GLU A 71 13.23 4.91 -14.97
N ALA A 72 14.08 3.99 -14.50
CA ALA A 72 14.86 3.13 -15.37
C ALA A 72 14.00 2.19 -16.24
N ILE A 73 12.90 1.67 -15.68
CA ILE A 73 11.99 0.74 -16.37
C ILE A 73 11.03 1.49 -17.30
N SER A 74 10.49 2.62 -16.85
CA SER A 74 9.51 3.41 -17.61
C SER A 74 10.15 4.28 -18.69
N GLY A 75 11.37 4.78 -18.45
CA GLY A 75 11.99 5.81 -19.26
C GLY A 75 11.38 7.21 -19.06
N GLU A 76 10.58 7.39 -18.01
CA GLU A 76 9.91 8.64 -17.66
C GLU A 76 10.47 9.21 -16.35
N ALA A 77 10.23 10.50 -16.12
CA ALA A 77 10.62 11.16 -14.89
C ALA A 77 9.59 10.86 -13.79
N TRP A 78 10.09 10.56 -12.59
CA TRP A 78 9.28 10.34 -11.41
C TRP A 78 9.76 11.21 -10.27
N SER A 79 8.85 11.52 -9.37
CA SER A 79 9.16 12.22 -8.13
C SER A 79 8.54 11.48 -6.95
N SER A 80 9.16 11.62 -5.79
CA SER A 80 8.66 11.05 -4.55
C SER A 80 8.76 12.01 -3.37
N MET A 81 7.94 11.78 -2.35
CA MET A 81 8.06 12.43 -1.05
C MET A 81 7.65 11.50 0.07
N ALA A 82 8.26 11.67 1.24
CA ALA A 82 7.96 10.92 2.44
C ALA A 82 7.54 11.84 3.59
N SER A 83 6.72 11.33 4.49
CA SER A 83 6.45 11.95 5.78
C SER A 83 7.71 11.91 6.67
N ARG A 84 7.63 12.58 7.84
CA ARG A 84 8.50 12.22 8.97
C ARG A 84 8.26 10.76 9.39
N GLU A 85 9.15 10.25 10.22
CA GLU A 85 8.96 8.98 10.93
C GLU A 85 7.78 9.09 11.91
N LEU A 86 6.90 8.08 11.91
CA LEU A 86 5.64 8.01 12.65
C LEU A 86 5.55 6.69 13.40
N GLY A 87 5.12 6.72 14.65
CA GLY A 87 5.04 5.52 15.48
C GLY A 87 5.23 5.83 16.97
N HIS A 88 4.57 5.03 17.82
CA HIS A 88 4.64 5.16 19.27
C HIS A 88 5.58 4.13 19.93
N SER A 89 6.21 3.27 19.13
CA SER A 89 7.12 2.20 19.56
C SER A 89 8.52 2.36 18.96
N SER A 90 9.41 1.39 19.20
CA SER A 90 10.66 1.25 18.42
C SER A 90 10.36 1.08 16.93
N TYR A 91 9.29 0.35 16.64
CA TYR A 91 8.77 0.17 15.29
C TYR A 91 8.06 1.46 14.86
N THR A 92 8.62 2.11 13.85
CA THR A 92 8.13 3.36 13.27
C THR A 92 8.23 3.27 11.76
N GLU A 93 7.37 4.02 11.06
CA GLU A 93 7.24 3.97 9.61
C GLU A 93 7.16 5.39 9.06
N HIS A 94 7.49 5.53 7.78
CA HIS A 94 7.13 6.67 6.95
C HIS A 94 5.93 6.30 6.08
N TYR A 95 5.11 7.30 5.77
CA TYR A 95 4.26 7.28 4.59
C TYR A 95 4.98 7.91 3.41
N ALA A 96 4.68 7.48 2.20
CA ALA A 96 5.23 8.10 1.00
C ALA A 96 4.21 8.24 -0.13
N PHE A 97 4.51 9.16 -1.02
CA PHE A 97 3.89 9.28 -2.33
C PHE A 97 4.98 9.18 -3.40
N LEU A 98 4.70 8.43 -4.45
CA LEU A 98 5.53 8.28 -5.66
C LEU A 98 4.64 8.58 -6.86
N TRP A 99 5.05 9.45 -7.78
CA TRP A 99 4.23 9.83 -8.92
C TRP A 99 5.03 10.10 -10.19
N ARG A 100 4.38 9.84 -11.33
CA ARG A 100 4.90 10.07 -12.67
C ARG A 100 4.69 11.53 -13.05
N GLU A 101 5.76 12.26 -13.36
CA GLU A 101 5.68 13.71 -13.56
C GLU A 101 4.93 14.14 -14.82
N SER A 102 4.81 13.25 -15.81
CA SER A 102 4.01 13.47 -17.03
C SER A 102 2.51 13.55 -16.75
N GLU A 103 2.04 12.87 -15.70
CA GLU A 103 0.61 12.68 -15.43
C GLU A 103 0.15 13.43 -14.16
N VAL A 104 1.02 13.49 -13.15
CA VAL A 104 0.69 14.06 -11.83
C VAL A 104 1.75 15.05 -11.38
N ALA A 105 1.30 16.17 -10.82
CA ALA A 105 2.15 17.17 -10.18
C ALA A 105 1.76 17.38 -8.72
N TYR A 106 2.75 17.42 -7.83
CA TYR A 106 2.54 17.92 -6.47
C TYR A 106 2.12 19.40 -6.49
N SER A 107 1.10 19.73 -5.69
CA SER A 107 0.61 21.11 -5.54
C SER A 107 1.08 21.72 -4.23
N ASP A 108 0.53 21.26 -3.10
CA ASP A 108 0.85 21.75 -1.76
C ASP A 108 0.32 20.79 -0.67
N SER A 109 0.31 21.26 0.57
CA SER A 109 -0.38 20.60 1.68
C SER A 109 0.15 19.20 1.98
N ALA A 110 1.46 18.98 1.79
CA ALA A 110 2.17 17.84 2.36
C ALA A 110 2.22 17.97 3.89
N VAL A 111 1.24 17.39 4.59
CA VAL A 111 1.04 17.55 6.03
C VAL A 111 0.67 16.24 6.71
N VAL A 112 1.23 16.05 7.91
CA VAL A 112 0.81 15.00 8.85
C VAL A 112 -0.32 15.56 9.72
N PHE A 113 -1.38 14.78 9.89
CA PHE A 113 -2.53 15.17 10.70
C PHE A 113 -2.12 15.48 12.14
N LEU A 114 -2.64 16.58 12.67
CA LEU A 114 -2.46 16.93 14.08
C LEU A 114 -3.51 16.23 14.91
N ASP A 115 -3.17 15.03 15.38
CA ASP A 115 -4.05 14.24 16.24
C ASP A 115 -4.06 14.77 17.67
N HIS A 116 -4.98 15.70 17.95
CA HIS A 116 -5.16 16.27 19.28
C HIS A 116 -5.52 15.23 20.36
N GLY A 117 -6.07 14.08 19.96
CA GLY A 117 -6.49 13.02 20.86
C GLY A 117 -5.43 11.94 21.09
N ASP A 118 -4.31 11.96 20.34
CA ASP A 118 -3.27 10.92 20.36
C ASP A 118 -3.87 9.51 20.18
N VAL A 119 -4.79 9.39 19.22
CA VAL A 119 -5.54 8.17 18.89
C VAL A 119 -4.78 7.30 17.89
N PHE A 120 -4.16 7.89 16.88
CA PHE A 120 -3.44 7.17 15.83
C PHE A 120 -2.04 6.79 16.28
N SER A 121 -1.68 5.52 16.14
CA SER A 121 -0.30 5.06 16.32
C SER A 121 0.64 5.64 15.26
N ARG A 122 0.11 5.95 14.07
CA ARG A 122 0.79 6.63 12.97
C ARG A 122 -0.18 7.65 12.42
N GLU A 123 0.09 8.93 12.65
CA GLU A 123 -0.83 9.98 12.25
C GLU A 123 -0.94 10.04 10.71
N PRO A 124 -2.16 10.11 10.13
CA PRO A 124 -2.34 10.13 8.69
C PRO A 124 -1.53 11.21 7.98
N TYR A 125 -0.98 10.89 6.80
CA TYR A 125 -0.24 11.83 5.97
C TYR A 125 -1.02 12.17 4.72
N SER A 126 -1.05 13.44 4.33
CA SER A 126 -1.74 13.87 3.12
C SER A 126 -0.91 14.82 2.28
N ALA A 127 -1.23 14.88 1.00
CA ALA A 127 -0.77 15.89 0.08
C ALA A 127 -1.84 16.19 -0.97
N ARG A 128 -1.77 17.38 -1.57
CA ARG A 128 -2.61 17.75 -2.70
C ARG A 128 -1.81 17.66 -3.99
N PHE A 129 -2.43 17.03 -4.98
CA PHE A 129 -1.87 16.80 -6.30
C PHE A 129 -2.78 17.38 -7.36
N ARG A 130 -2.24 17.41 -8.58
CA ARG A 130 -2.92 17.90 -9.76
C ARG A 130 -2.65 16.97 -10.92
N ASP A 131 -3.70 16.65 -11.66
CA ASP A 131 -3.62 16.02 -12.99
C ASP A 131 -2.99 17.03 -13.97
N VAL A 132 -1.91 16.64 -14.65
CA VAL A 132 -1.11 17.54 -15.48
C VAL A 132 -1.85 17.98 -16.75
N GLU A 133 -2.71 17.12 -17.32
CA GLU A 133 -3.43 17.43 -18.55
C GLU A 133 -4.67 18.30 -18.30
N THR A 134 -5.43 18.04 -17.23
CA THR A 134 -6.68 18.75 -16.92
C THR A 134 -6.52 19.93 -15.98
N ASP A 135 -5.42 20.00 -15.22
CA ASP A 135 -5.23 20.93 -14.10
C ASP A 135 -6.16 20.65 -12.90
N ASP A 136 -6.90 19.54 -12.91
CA ASP A 136 -7.83 19.18 -11.83
C ASP A 136 -7.06 18.76 -10.57
N LEU A 137 -7.48 19.34 -9.43
CA LEU A 137 -6.88 19.07 -8.13
C LEU A 137 -7.56 17.90 -7.43
N PHE A 138 -6.79 17.13 -6.69
CA PHE A 138 -7.30 16.14 -5.76
C PHE A 138 -6.38 16.01 -4.54
N THR A 139 -6.97 15.77 -3.38
CA THR A 139 -6.25 15.60 -2.11
C THR A 139 -6.19 14.12 -1.75
N VAL A 140 -5.00 13.63 -1.46
CA VAL A 140 -4.78 12.24 -1.07
C VAL A 140 -4.30 12.18 0.36
N GLY A 141 -5.02 11.46 1.20
CA GLY A 141 -4.61 11.03 2.53
C GLY A 141 -4.26 9.55 2.54
N THR A 142 -3.16 9.20 3.21
CA THR A 142 -2.69 7.82 3.41
C THR A 142 -2.65 7.47 4.89
N VAL A 143 -3.04 6.25 5.22
CA VAL A 143 -3.03 5.72 6.60
C VAL A 143 -2.65 4.24 6.60
N HIS A 144 -2.07 3.79 7.71
CA HIS A 144 -1.83 2.39 8.03
C HIS A 144 -2.37 2.16 9.44
N VAL A 145 -3.60 1.68 9.53
CA VAL A 145 -4.30 1.48 10.79
C VAL A 145 -3.66 0.33 11.55
N VAL A 146 -3.54 0.44 12.87
CA VAL A 146 -3.00 -0.65 13.69
C VAL A 146 -3.73 -1.97 13.46
N TYR A 147 -3.01 -3.07 13.37
CA TYR A 147 -3.63 -4.40 13.42
C TYR A 147 -4.10 -4.67 14.87
N GLY A 148 -3.19 -4.69 15.84
CA GLY A 148 -3.51 -5.02 17.23
C GLY A 148 -3.86 -6.50 17.44
N ASP A 149 -4.20 -6.88 18.67
CA ASP A 149 -4.49 -8.29 19.02
C ASP A 149 -5.91 -8.72 18.67
N SER A 150 -6.78 -7.75 18.40
CA SER A 150 -8.21 -7.94 18.15
C SER A 150 -8.77 -6.83 17.27
N VAL A 151 -9.97 -7.06 16.72
CA VAL A 151 -10.70 -6.01 15.99
C VAL A 151 -10.96 -4.80 16.89
N SER A 152 -11.22 -4.98 18.19
CA SER A 152 -11.47 -3.84 19.09
C SER A 152 -10.29 -2.89 19.23
N ASP A 153 -9.06 -3.36 19.04
CA ASP A 153 -7.86 -2.52 19.18
C ASP A 153 -7.73 -1.51 18.04
N ARG A 154 -8.25 -1.85 16.86
CA ARG A 154 -8.18 -1.00 15.66
C ARG A 154 -9.40 -0.10 15.45
N LEU A 155 -10.51 -0.37 16.12
CA LEU A 155 -11.73 0.45 16.00
C LEU A 155 -11.56 1.93 16.40
N PRO A 156 -10.74 2.31 17.40
CA PRO A 156 -10.52 3.71 17.74
C PRO A 156 -9.95 4.53 16.58
N GLU A 157 -8.90 4.04 15.91
CA GLU A 157 -8.33 4.71 14.73
C GLU A 157 -9.35 4.78 13.59
N ILE A 158 -10.08 3.69 13.34
CA ILE A 158 -11.13 3.65 12.31
C ILE A 158 -12.21 4.70 12.56
N ALA A 159 -12.63 4.90 13.81
CA ALA A 159 -13.60 5.93 14.17
C ALA A 159 -13.03 7.34 13.99
N ALA A 160 -11.77 7.55 14.37
CA ALA A 160 -11.07 8.83 14.25
C ALA A 160 -10.84 9.28 12.79
N LEU A 161 -10.88 8.35 11.82
CA LEU A 161 -10.82 8.70 10.40
C LEU A 161 -11.96 9.61 9.95
N ALA A 162 -13.10 9.65 10.65
CA ALA A 162 -14.18 10.59 10.35
C ALA A 162 -13.79 12.05 10.64
N ASP A 163 -13.00 12.28 11.70
CA ASP A 163 -12.48 13.62 12.01
C ASP A 163 -11.38 14.00 11.01
N TYR A 164 -10.50 13.05 10.67
CA TYR A 164 -9.50 13.25 9.62
C TYR A 164 -10.14 13.56 8.25
N TRP A 165 -11.21 12.86 7.89
CA TRP A 165 -11.95 13.08 6.64
C TRP A 165 -12.54 14.48 6.54
N GLN A 166 -13.08 15.01 7.63
CA GLN A 166 -13.56 16.39 7.70
C GLN A 166 -12.39 17.38 7.59
N TRP A 167 -11.29 17.11 8.29
CA TRP A 167 -10.11 17.97 8.23
C TRP A 167 -9.51 18.06 6.81
N LEU A 168 -9.52 16.97 6.03
CA LEU A 168 -9.12 17.01 4.62
C LEU A 168 -9.98 17.99 3.81
N ASP A 169 -11.28 18.09 4.10
CA ASP A 169 -12.16 19.12 3.50
C ASP A 169 -11.78 20.53 3.98
N GLU A 170 -11.41 20.69 5.24
CA GLU A 170 -11.08 22.01 5.79
C GLU A 170 -9.81 22.60 5.17
N ILE A 171 -8.77 21.78 4.98
CA ILE A 171 -7.49 22.23 4.42
C ILE A 171 -7.54 22.39 2.89
N ALA A 172 -8.45 21.69 2.21
CA ALA A 172 -8.55 21.67 0.76
C ALA A 172 -10.01 21.78 0.26
N ARG A 173 -10.77 22.72 0.83
CA ARG A 173 -12.22 22.85 0.59
C ARG A 173 -12.60 22.83 -0.89
N GLY A 174 -13.54 21.95 -1.23
CA GLY A 174 -14.04 21.78 -2.60
C GLY A 174 -13.10 21.02 -3.53
N THR A 175 -11.96 20.53 -3.03
CA THR A 175 -11.08 19.60 -3.75
C THR A 175 -11.56 18.17 -3.48
N PRO A 176 -11.76 17.32 -4.50
CA PRO A 176 -12.00 15.90 -4.31
C PRO A 176 -10.96 15.29 -3.39
N ARG A 177 -11.39 14.51 -2.39
CA ARG A 177 -10.50 13.86 -1.43
C ARG A 177 -10.58 12.35 -1.52
N LEU A 178 -9.42 11.72 -1.36
CA LEU A 178 -9.22 10.28 -1.34
C LEU A 178 -8.52 9.92 -0.03
N LEU A 179 -9.01 8.89 0.66
CA LEU A 179 -8.39 8.32 1.86
C LEU A 179 -8.05 6.87 1.58
N MET A 180 -6.76 6.52 1.57
CA MET A 180 -6.29 5.22 1.11
C MET A 180 -5.23 4.61 2.03
N GLY A 181 -5.00 3.31 1.88
CA GLY A 181 -3.99 2.59 2.64
C GLY A 181 -4.50 1.26 3.18
N ASP A 182 -3.71 0.66 4.07
CA ASP A 182 -4.08 -0.53 4.82
C ASP A 182 -4.87 -0.14 6.07
N PHE A 183 -6.18 -0.40 6.04
CA PHE A 183 -7.05 -0.10 7.16
C PHE A 183 -7.15 -1.23 8.17
N ASN A 184 -6.58 -2.40 7.87
CA ASN A 184 -6.70 -3.58 8.70
C ASN A 184 -8.18 -3.93 9.04
N LEU A 185 -9.17 -3.43 8.29
CA LEU A 185 -10.58 -3.67 8.58
C LEU A 185 -11.38 -3.81 7.29
N ALA A 186 -12.15 -4.90 7.19
CA ALA A 186 -12.97 -5.15 6.01
C ALA A 186 -13.96 -4.00 5.76
N PRO A 187 -14.15 -3.55 4.49
CA PRO A 187 -14.95 -2.36 4.17
C PRO A 187 -16.44 -2.51 4.54
N LYS A 188 -16.93 -3.73 4.71
CA LYS A 188 -18.32 -4.03 5.12
C LYS A 188 -18.53 -4.00 6.63
N HIS A 189 -17.50 -3.81 7.44
CA HIS A 189 -17.61 -3.77 8.89
C HIS A 189 -18.45 -2.57 9.38
N HIS A 190 -19.16 -2.71 10.50
CA HIS A 190 -20.03 -1.65 11.04
C HIS A 190 -19.24 -0.47 11.65
N GLY A 191 -17.96 -0.69 11.98
CA GLY A 191 -17.05 0.35 12.50
C GLY A 191 -16.87 1.54 11.57
N TRP A 192 -17.16 1.38 10.28
CA TRP A 192 -17.14 2.44 9.27
C TRP A 192 -18.32 3.42 9.37
N ALA A 193 -19.26 3.23 10.28
CA ALA A 193 -20.45 4.08 10.39
C ALA A 193 -20.15 5.59 10.51
N PRO A 194 -19.15 6.05 11.30
CA PRO A 194 -18.81 7.47 11.38
C PRO A 194 -18.34 8.04 10.02
N LEU A 195 -17.46 7.32 9.33
CA LEU A 195 -16.93 7.74 8.03
C LEU A 195 -18.03 7.75 6.94
N ARG A 196 -18.87 6.71 6.91
CA ARG A 196 -20.02 6.62 5.98
C ARG A 196 -21.09 7.69 6.21
N ALA A 197 -21.22 8.20 7.43
CA ALA A 197 -22.13 9.31 7.73
C ALA A 197 -21.66 10.64 7.10
N LEU A 198 -20.43 10.69 6.59
CA LEU A 198 -19.82 11.82 5.88
C LEU A 198 -19.68 11.54 4.37
N ASP A 199 -20.59 10.72 3.83
CA ASP A 199 -20.71 10.36 2.41
C ASP A 199 -19.47 9.67 1.79
N ALA A 200 -18.55 9.21 2.64
CA ALA A 200 -17.39 8.44 2.20
C ALA A 200 -17.78 6.98 1.92
N GLU A 201 -17.37 6.50 0.75
CA GLU A 201 -17.59 5.14 0.28
C GLU A 201 -16.28 4.44 -0.10
N PRO A 202 -16.13 3.14 0.19
CA PRO A 202 -14.97 2.39 -0.27
C PRO A 202 -15.09 2.07 -1.76
N ALA A 203 -13.99 2.22 -2.50
CA ALA A 203 -13.89 1.83 -3.89
C ALA A 203 -14.09 0.32 -4.07
N ILE A 204 -13.52 -0.47 -3.18
CA ILE A 204 -13.47 -1.92 -3.33
C ILE A 204 -14.31 -2.57 -2.22
N THR A 205 -15.29 -3.39 -2.61
CA THR A 205 -16.21 -4.06 -1.66
C THR A 205 -16.21 -5.58 -1.78
N ASP A 206 -15.46 -6.12 -2.72
CA ASP A 206 -15.29 -7.55 -2.96
C ASP A 206 -13.85 -7.86 -3.39
N GLY A 207 -13.42 -9.10 -3.19
CA GLY A 207 -12.03 -9.51 -3.38
C GLY A 207 -11.24 -9.54 -2.07
N ARG A 208 -9.92 -9.68 -2.19
CA ARG A 208 -8.98 -9.80 -1.07
C ARG A 208 -7.62 -9.19 -1.42
N THR A 209 -6.96 -8.55 -0.47
CA THR A 209 -5.71 -7.80 -0.68
C THR A 209 -4.52 -8.37 0.08
N THR A 210 -4.72 -9.03 1.22
CA THR A 210 -3.61 -9.63 1.99
C THR A 210 -3.25 -11.01 1.42
N LEU A 211 -2.00 -11.21 1.01
CA LEU A 211 -1.46 -12.51 0.62
C LEU A 211 -1.34 -13.37 1.88
N ALA A 212 -2.13 -14.44 1.95
CA ALA A 212 -2.07 -15.37 3.07
C ALA A 212 -0.77 -16.18 3.03
N THR A 213 -0.37 -16.77 4.17
CA THR A 213 0.76 -17.73 4.24
C THR A 213 0.46 -19.04 3.51
N THR A 214 -0.80 -19.32 3.18
CA THR A 214 -1.18 -20.47 2.35
C THR A 214 -0.98 -20.14 0.88
N ALA A 215 -0.17 -20.94 0.19
CA ALA A 215 0.14 -20.74 -1.23
C ALA A 215 -1.11 -20.57 -2.12
N GLY A 216 -1.08 -19.56 -2.99
CA GLY A 216 -2.15 -19.25 -3.93
C GLY A 216 -3.41 -18.66 -3.29
N SER A 217 -3.36 -18.29 -2.01
CA SER A 217 -4.53 -17.79 -1.27
C SER A 217 -4.35 -16.34 -0.84
N TYR A 218 -5.36 -15.54 -1.12
CA TYR A 218 -5.52 -14.21 -0.52
C TYR A 218 -6.50 -14.31 0.65
N SER A 219 -6.30 -13.46 1.64
CA SER A 219 -7.13 -13.30 2.83
C SER A 219 -7.47 -11.82 3.00
N ASN A 220 -8.62 -11.53 3.61
CA ASN A 220 -9.07 -10.18 3.99
C ASN A 220 -9.10 -9.12 2.87
N LEU A 221 -9.91 -8.08 3.04
CA LEU A 221 -9.91 -6.91 2.17
C LEU A 221 -9.65 -5.73 3.08
N TYR A 222 -8.37 -5.50 3.39
CA TYR A 222 -7.96 -4.48 4.35
C TYR A 222 -7.52 -3.19 3.67
N ASP A 223 -6.88 -3.30 2.52
CA ASP A 223 -6.46 -2.17 1.71
C ASP A 223 -7.67 -1.61 0.94
N ASN A 224 -7.81 -0.28 0.91
CA ASN A 224 -8.89 0.36 0.16
C ASN A 224 -8.56 1.80 -0.24
N ILE A 225 -9.49 2.39 -1.01
CA ILE A 225 -9.52 3.82 -1.32
C ILE A 225 -10.94 4.30 -1.04
N TRP A 226 -11.09 5.20 -0.08
CA TRP A 226 -12.35 5.84 0.28
C TRP A 226 -12.46 7.19 -0.41
N PHE A 227 -13.62 7.48 -0.97
CA PHE A 227 -13.89 8.72 -1.71
C PHE A 227 -15.32 9.19 -1.45
N ASP A 228 -15.58 10.47 -1.72
CA ASP A 228 -16.95 11.03 -1.72
C ASP A 228 -17.59 10.78 -3.09
N ALA A 229 -18.56 9.87 -3.15
CA ALA A 229 -19.23 9.48 -4.38
C ALA A 229 -20.13 10.58 -4.99
N SER A 230 -20.43 11.64 -4.24
CA SER A 230 -21.15 12.81 -4.75
C SER A 230 -20.26 13.76 -5.54
N ILE A 231 -18.94 13.71 -5.29
CA ILE A 231 -17.94 14.57 -5.93
C ILE A 231 -17.18 13.82 -7.01
N LEU A 232 -16.75 12.59 -6.71
CA LEU A 232 -15.85 11.82 -7.55
C LEU A 232 -16.50 10.50 -7.97
N ASN A 233 -16.48 10.22 -9.27
CA ASN A 233 -16.97 8.96 -9.83
C ASN A 233 -15.83 8.24 -10.56
N PRO A 234 -15.13 7.30 -9.89
CA PRO A 234 -14.04 6.57 -10.50
C PRO A 234 -14.49 5.85 -11.78
N SER A 235 -13.77 6.08 -12.86
CA SER A 235 -13.96 5.41 -14.14
C SER A 235 -13.51 3.95 -14.09
N ASP A 236 -12.57 3.62 -13.22
CA ASP A 236 -12.12 2.26 -12.94
C ASP A 236 -11.78 2.07 -11.45
N ARG A 237 -11.74 0.83 -10.99
CA ARG A 237 -11.31 0.47 -9.64
C ARG A 237 -11.03 -1.02 -9.51
N GLY A 238 -10.05 -1.39 -8.71
CA GLY A 238 -9.75 -2.81 -8.50
C GLY A 238 -8.54 -3.08 -7.62
N ILE A 239 -8.15 -4.35 -7.65
CA ILE A 239 -6.98 -4.88 -6.95
C ILE A 239 -6.02 -5.39 -8.04
N LEU A 240 -4.75 -4.99 -7.96
CA LEU A 240 -3.71 -5.48 -8.86
C LEU A 240 -3.03 -6.70 -8.23
N LEU A 241 -3.41 -7.90 -8.68
CA LEU A 241 -2.86 -9.17 -8.17
C LEU A 241 -1.47 -9.42 -8.75
N PHE A 242 -0.47 -8.72 -8.20
CA PHE A 242 0.87 -8.66 -8.75
C PHE A 242 1.64 -10.00 -8.89
N PRO A 243 1.41 -11.07 -8.07
CA PRO A 243 2.12 -12.33 -8.25
C PRO A 243 1.92 -12.93 -9.65
N ASP A 244 0.71 -12.78 -10.22
CA ASP A 244 0.39 -13.26 -11.56
C ASP A 244 1.19 -12.50 -12.64
N LEU A 245 1.43 -11.20 -12.43
CA LEU A 245 2.19 -10.33 -13.34
C LEU A 245 3.68 -10.67 -13.35
N LEU A 246 4.20 -11.08 -12.20
CA LEU A 246 5.62 -11.38 -12.02
C LEU A 246 5.97 -12.85 -12.26
N HIS A 247 4.96 -13.71 -12.45
CA HIS A 247 5.14 -15.17 -12.54
C HIS A 247 5.91 -15.75 -11.34
N LEU A 248 5.72 -15.15 -10.17
CA LEU A 248 6.31 -15.60 -8.91
C LEU A 248 5.42 -16.63 -8.24
N ASP A 249 6.02 -17.55 -7.50
CA ASP A 249 5.24 -18.32 -6.54
C ASP A 249 4.72 -17.39 -5.43
N HIS A 250 3.62 -17.81 -4.80
CA HIS A 250 2.90 -16.98 -3.83
C HIS A 250 3.75 -16.62 -2.60
N GLN A 251 4.61 -17.54 -2.16
CA GLN A 251 5.47 -17.31 -1.00
C GLN A 251 6.63 -16.37 -1.38
N GLU A 252 7.28 -16.59 -2.53
CA GLU A 252 8.33 -15.70 -3.03
C GLU A 252 7.80 -14.27 -3.25
N ALA A 253 6.60 -14.13 -3.82
CA ALA A 253 5.94 -12.83 -3.95
C ALA A 253 5.72 -12.15 -2.61
N ARG A 254 5.25 -12.92 -1.61
CA ARG A 254 4.99 -12.43 -0.26
C ARG A 254 6.27 -11.93 0.43
N ASP A 255 7.34 -12.71 0.33
CA ASP A 255 8.57 -12.46 1.08
C ASP A 255 9.43 -11.38 0.43
N ARG A 256 9.51 -11.37 -0.91
CA ARG A 256 10.44 -10.51 -1.65
C ARG A 256 9.80 -9.22 -2.16
N ILE A 257 8.48 -9.15 -2.26
CA ILE A 257 7.76 -7.98 -2.79
C ILE A 257 6.94 -7.33 -1.67
N SER A 258 5.80 -7.93 -1.33
CA SER A 258 4.90 -7.49 -0.26
C SER A 258 3.86 -8.58 0.03
N ASP A 259 3.34 -8.64 1.24
CA ASP A 259 2.18 -9.45 1.58
C ASP A 259 0.84 -8.73 1.39
N HIS A 260 0.84 -7.54 0.76
CA HIS A 260 -0.36 -6.83 0.34
C HIS A 260 -0.36 -6.62 -1.18
N ALA A 261 -1.52 -6.75 -1.80
CA ALA A 261 -1.74 -6.39 -3.20
C ALA A 261 -2.21 -4.93 -3.30
N PRO A 262 -1.66 -4.14 -4.25
CA PRO A 262 -2.08 -2.76 -4.40
C PRO A 262 -3.54 -2.65 -4.86
N VAL A 263 -4.19 -1.59 -4.37
CA VAL A 263 -5.55 -1.21 -4.73
C VAL A 263 -5.54 0.08 -5.54
N TYR A 264 -6.50 0.27 -6.43
CA TYR A 264 -6.52 1.44 -7.31
C TYR A 264 -7.91 1.96 -7.65
N ILE A 265 -7.91 3.21 -8.10
CA ILE A 265 -8.99 3.84 -8.85
C ILE A 265 -8.42 4.51 -10.11
N GLY A 266 -9.21 4.54 -11.17
CA GLY A 266 -8.92 5.30 -12.38
C GLY A 266 -9.83 6.51 -12.48
N LEU A 267 -9.25 7.70 -12.67
CA LEU A 267 -9.99 8.94 -12.89
C LEU A 267 -10.05 9.27 -14.37
N HIS A 268 -11.07 10.03 -14.75
CA HIS A 268 -11.21 10.65 -16.07
C HIS A 268 -11.21 9.73 -17.30
N GLY A 269 -11.26 8.40 -17.12
CA GLY A 269 -11.22 7.43 -18.22
C GLY A 269 -10.11 6.40 -18.06
N ALA A 270 -9.16 6.64 -17.14
CA ALA A 270 -8.05 5.75 -16.84
C ALA A 270 -8.52 4.33 -16.56
N LYS A 271 -7.82 3.37 -17.17
CA LYS A 271 -8.04 1.94 -16.98
C LYS A 271 -6.74 1.30 -16.54
N MET A 272 -6.85 0.38 -15.58
CA MET A 272 -5.73 -0.46 -15.24
C MET A 272 -5.44 -1.41 -16.41
N GLU A 273 -4.22 -1.32 -16.95
CA GLU A 273 -3.72 -2.21 -18.01
C GLU A 273 -2.52 -3.01 -17.45
N PRO A 274 -2.75 -4.21 -16.86
CA PRO A 274 -1.69 -4.98 -16.24
C PRO A 274 -0.66 -5.50 -17.25
N VAL A 275 0.59 -5.11 -17.07
CA VAL A 275 1.72 -5.55 -17.89
C VAL A 275 2.43 -6.69 -17.18
N HIS A 276 2.47 -7.86 -17.82
CA HIS A 276 3.23 -8.99 -17.31
C HIS A 276 4.72 -8.74 -17.52
N SER A 277 5.54 -9.12 -16.53
CA SER A 277 6.99 -9.06 -16.68
C SER A 277 7.43 -10.04 -17.78
N VAL A 278 8.14 -9.55 -18.79
CA VAL A 278 8.73 -10.40 -19.83
C VAL A 278 9.93 -11.10 -19.21
N THR A 279 9.71 -12.24 -18.56
CA THR A 279 10.77 -12.95 -17.85
C THR A 279 11.91 -13.32 -18.79
N GLY A 280 13.09 -12.80 -18.48
CA GLY A 280 14.34 -13.12 -19.14
C GLY A 280 15.46 -13.30 -18.15
N THR A 281 15.21 -13.95 -16.99
CA THR A 281 16.12 -14.82 -16.21
C THR A 281 15.34 -15.22 -14.94
N PRO A 282 15.06 -16.51 -14.70
CA PRO A 282 14.67 -16.95 -13.36
C PRO A 282 15.86 -16.65 -12.44
N LEU A 283 15.68 -15.72 -11.50
CA LEU A 283 16.57 -15.69 -10.34
C LEU A 283 16.46 -17.06 -9.66
N PRO A 284 17.57 -17.61 -9.15
CA PRO A 284 17.55 -18.94 -8.56
C PRO A 284 16.57 -18.92 -7.38
N SER A 285 15.46 -19.64 -7.54
CA SER A 285 14.57 -20.05 -6.47
C SER A 285 15.36 -20.95 -5.53
N THR A 286 16.08 -20.36 -4.58
CA THR A 286 16.54 -21.09 -3.40
C THR A 286 15.39 -21.17 -2.40
N SER A 287 14.33 -21.88 -2.78
CA SER A 287 13.38 -22.43 -1.82
C SER A 287 14.01 -23.71 -1.25
N THR A 288 14.94 -23.55 -0.33
CA THR A 288 15.04 -24.52 0.75
C THR A 288 14.27 -23.94 1.92
N LEU A 289 13.37 -24.74 2.48
CA LEU A 289 12.71 -24.49 3.75
C LEU A 289 13.79 -24.27 4.82
N ASP A 290 14.27 -23.04 4.96
CA ASP A 290 15.05 -22.64 6.10
C ASP A 290 14.04 -22.27 7.18
N CYS A 291 14.07 -23.02 8.27
CA CYS A 291 13.32 -22.69 9.46
C CYS A 291 13.75 -21.31 10.00
N ILE A 292 12.86 -20.65 10.72
CA ILE A 292 13.09 -19.36 11.36
C ILE A 292 13.85 -19.59 12.67
N ASP A 293 15.08 -19.11 12.75
CA ASP A 293 15.94 -19.15 13.94
C ASP A 293 15.82 -17.84 14.72
N LEU A 294 15.34 -17.94 15.96
CA LEU A 294 15.15 -16.80 16.87
C LEU A 294 16.41 -15.94 17.05
N ASN A 295 17.60 -16.52 16.89
CA ASN A 295 18.88 -15.85 17.11
C ASN A 295 19.51 -15.25 15.86
N THR A 296 19.16 -15.74 14.67
CA THR A 296 19.86 -15.37 13.42
C THR A 296 18.94 -14.83 12.34
N SER A 297 17.66 -15.19 12.34
CA SER A 297 16.69 -14.71 11.34
C SER A 297 16.53 -13.18 11.37
N THR A 298 16.19 -12.59 10.23
CA THR A 298 15.89 -11.16 10.13
C THR A 298 14.56 -10.83 10.81
N ILE A 299 14.29 -9.55 11.05
CA ILE A 299 13.00 -9.10 11.60
C ILE A 299 11.85 -9.56 10.68
N SER A 300 12.03 -9.46 9.35
CA SER A 300 11.04 -9.90 8.37
C SER A 300 10.75 -11.40 8.45
N GLN A 301 11.78 -12.23 8.65
CA GLN A 301 11.60 -13.68 8.82
C GLN A 301 10.90 -13.99 10.15
N LEU A 302 11.23 -13.29 11.24
CA LEU A 302 10.56 -13.48 12.53
C LEU A 302 9.08 -13.10 12.50
N ASP A 303 8.73 -12.05 11.77
CA ASP A 303 7.35 -11.59 11.54
C ASP A 303 6.48 -12.61 10.75
N GLU A 304 7.07 -13.64 10.16
CA GLU A 304 6.30 -14.74 9.55
C GLU A 304 5.74 -15.72 10.61
N LEU A 305 6.26 -15.69 11.84
CA LEU A 305 5.78 -16.56 12.92
C LEU A 305 4.39 -16.09 13.40
N PRO A 306 3.48 -17.03 13.72
CA PRO A 306 2.15 -16.65 14.19
C PRO A 306 2.24 -15.81 15.46
N HIS A 307 1.40 -14.78 15.58
CA HIS A 307 1.40 -13.80 16.69
C HIS A 307 2.64 -12.91 16.80
N ILE A 308 3.66 -13.11 15.97
CA ILE A 308 4.80 -12.22 15.86
C ILE A 308 4.49 -11.23 14.76
N GLY A 309 4.08 -10.03 15.14
CA GLY A 309 4.05 -8.89 14.22
C GLY A 309 5.41 -8.16 14.24
N PRO A 310 5.59 -7.12 13.40
CA PRO A 310 6.89 -6.45 13.21
C PRO A 310 7.50 -5.91 14.51
N ALA A 311 6.68 -5.29 15.36
CA ALA A 311 7.11 -4.79 16.67
C ALA A 311 7.61 -5.92 17.60
N ARG A 312 6.97 -7.09 17.58
CA ARG A 312 7.42 -8.24 18.40
C ARG A 312 8.66 -8.90 17.79
N ALA A 313 8.78 -8.89 16.46
CA ALA A 313 9.99 -9.37 15.79
C ALA A 313 11.20 -8.51 16.18
N GLU A 314 11.06 -7.18 16.28
CA GLU A 314 12.10 -6.28 16.82
C GLU A 314 12.44 -6.59 18.28
N ASP A 315 11.43 -6.75 19.15
CA ASP A 315 11.65 -7.14 20.55
C ASP A 315 12.44 -8.45 20.63
N ILE A 316 12.10 -9.42 19.77
CA ILE A 316 12.82 -10.69 19.67
C ILE A 316 14.28 -10.47 19.26
N VAL A 317 14.57 -9.61 18.29
CA VAL A 317 15.96 -9.28 17.89
C VAL A 317 16.70 -8.57 19.03
N GLY A 318 16.06 -7.63 19.71
CA GLY A 318 16.65 -6.82 20.78
C GLY A 318 17.02 -7.62 22.02
N GLU A 319 16.31 -8.72 22.30
CA GLU A 319 16.53 -9.58 23.47
C GLU A 319 17.39 -10.85 23.18
N ARG A 320 18.02 -10.93 22.00
CA ARG A 320 18.95 -12.01 21.67
C ARG A 320 20.14 -12.09 22.65
N PRO A 321 20.65 -13.31 22.95
CA PRO A 321 20.25 -14.60 22.40
C PRO A 321 19.14 -15.31 23.21
N TRP A 322 18.38 -16.16 22.52
CA TRP A 322 17.35 -17.04 23.04
C TRP A 322 17.87 -18.46 23.20
N ALA A 323 17.70 -19.04 24.40
CA ALA A 323 18.09 -20.43 24.67
C ALA A 323 17.04 -21.44 24.23
N SER A 324 15.76 -21.03 24.18
CA SER A 324 14.65 -21.82 23.65
C SER A 324 13.47 -20.91 23.30
N ALA A 325 12.56 -21.42 22.46
CA ALA A 325 11.33 -20.72 22.11
C ALA A 325 10.40 -20.49 23.31
N ASP A 326 10.50 -21.28 24.39
CA ASP A 326 9.72 -21.05 25.62
C ASP A 326 10.02 -19.67 26.24
N GLN A 327 11.22 -19.15 26.02
CA GLN A 327 11.62 -17.85 26.56
C GLN A 327 10.90 -16.69 25.88
N LEU A 328 10.26 -16.89 24.72
CA LEU A 328 9.46 -15.86 24.04
C LEU A 328 8.34 -15.31 24.92
N THR A 329 7.95 -16.00 26.00
CA THR A 329 7.01 -15.44 26.98
C THR A 329 7.50 -14.17 27.68
N ARG A 330 8.78 -13.81 27.53
CA ARG A 330 9.35 -12.54 28.01
C ARG A 330 8.94 -11.35 27.14
N VAL A 331 8.67 -11.58 25.85
CA VAL A 331 8.22 -10.55 24.91
C VAL A 331 6.78 -10.18 25.23
N ASN A 332 6.51 -8.87 25.28
CA ASN A 332 5.19 -8.37 25.63
C ASN A 332 4.13 -8.84 24.61
N GLY A 333 3.01 -9.35 25.12
CA GLY A 333 1.94 -9.90 24.28
C GLY A 333 2.14 -11.35 23.84
N LEU A 334 3.22 -12.04 24.21
CA LEU A 334 3.38 -13.48 23.96
C LEU A 334 3.10 -14.30 25.23
N GLY A 335 1.84 -14.63 25.47
CA GLY A 335 1.46 -15.56 26.52
C GLY A 335 1.83 -17.02 26.18
N THR A 336 1.82 -17.90 27.18
CA THR A 336 2.15 -19.34 27.01
C THR A 336 1.38 -20.01 25.87
N ALA A 337 0.09 -19.68 25.70
CA ALA A 337 -0.72 -20.22 24.60
C ALA A 337 -0.21 -19.80 23.22
N ARG A 338 0.12 -18.51 23.03
CA ARG A 338 0.66 -17.99 21.77
C ARG A 338 2.04 -18.58 21.46
N VAL A 339 2.89 -18.74 22.48
CA VAL A 339 4.20 -19.40 22.32
C VAL A 339 4.06 -20.86 21.93
N GLN A 340 3.09 -21.59 22.49
CA GLN A 340 2.79 -22.96 22.06
C GLN A 340 2.32 -23.02 20.61
N GLU A 341 1.52 -22.06 20.16
CA GLU A 341 1.08 -21.97 18.75
C GLU A 341 2.25 -21.64 17.80
N ILE A 342 3.21 -20.81 18.22
CA ILE A 342 4.47 -20.57 17.49
C ILE A 342 5.30 -21.85 17.40
N GLN A 343 5.47 -22.58 18.50
CA GLN A 343 6.21 -23.85 18.50
C GLN A 343 5.54 -24.93 17.65
N ALA A 344 4.21 -24.89 17.55
CA ALA A 344 3.42 -25.81 16.76
C ALA A 344 3.29 -25.39 15.28
N SER A 345 3.87 -24.26 14.86
CA SER A 345 3.72 -23.76 13.49
C SER A 345 4.62 -24.46 12.46
N ASP A 346 5.52 -25.35 12.91
CA ASP A 346 6.58 -25.99 12.12
C ASP A 346 7.54 -25.01 11.41
N LEU A 347 7.48 -23.72 11.74
CA LEU A 347 8.32 -22.69 11.14
C LEU A 347 9.63 -22.48 11.92
N LEU A 348 9.68 -22.75 13.22
CA LEU A 348 10.88 -22.53 14.03
C LEU A 348 11.97 -23.59 13.80
N CYS A 349 13.23 -23.17 13.88
CA CYS A 349 14.35 -24.11 13.97
C CYS A 349 14.32 -24.85 15.32
N GLN A 350 14.63 -26.15 15.28
CA GLN A 350 14.69 -27.02 16.47
C GLN A 350 15.96 -26.84 17.30
#